data_AF-A0ABD6D6Q2-F1
#
_entry.id   AF-A0ABD6D6Q2-F1
#
_cell.length_a   1.000
_cell.length_b   1.000
_cell.length_c   1.000
_cell.angle_alpha   90.00
_cell.angle_beta   90.00
_cell.angle_gamma   90.00
#
_symmetry.space_group_name_H-M   'P 1'
#
loop_
_entity.id
_entity.type
_entity.pdbx_description
1 polymer ?
#
loop_
_entity_poly.entity_id
_entity_poly.type
_entity_poly.pdbx_seq_one_letter_code
_entity_poly.pdbx_strand_id
1 'polypeptide(L)'
;MNARPDWFPRALAILLVLTLLTPLFGWAAGAVGYAEPLENAAEATGAADSAEAVGIALMPDYAVAGLGTAPGTVVAAVVGTALTLVVAGAIGRLLGTEPNAE
;
A
#
# COMPACT_ATOMS: atom_id res chain seq x y z
N MET A 1 -26.17 17.50 11.17
CA MET A 1 -24.79 17.46 10.66
C MET A 1 -24.00 16.54 11.57
N ASN A 2 -23.66 15.33 11.12
CA ASN A 2 -22.89 14.40 11.95
C ASN A 2 -21.51 15.01 12.17
N ALA A 3 -21.23 15.44 13.41
CA ALA A 3 -19.89 15.82 13.81
C ALA A 3 -18.97 14.62 13.57
N ARG A 4 -17.92 14.82 12.79
CA ARG A 4 -16.91 13.76 12.60
C ARG A 4 -16.29 13.45 13.97
N PRO A 5 -15.93 12.19 14.24
CA PRO A 5 -15.22 11.84 15.47
C PRO A 5 -13.95 12.69 15.62
N ASP A 6 -13.62 13.07 16.86
CA ASP A 6 -12.50 13.95 17.18
C ASP A 6 -11.12 13.36 16.83
N TRP A 7 -11.04 12.02 16.76
CA TRP A 7 -9.84 11.28 16.33
C TRP A 7 -9.63 11.30 14.81
N PHE A 8 -10.69 11.49 14.02
CA PHE A 8 -10.65 11.38 12.56
C PHE A 8 -9.61 12.30 11.89
N PRO A 9 -9.57 13.63 12.19
CA PRO A 9 -8.57 14.51 11.58
C PRO A 9 -7.14 14.14 11.99
N ARG A 10 -6.94 13.67 13.23
CA ARG A 10 -5.61 13.23 13.71
C ARG A 10 -5.16 11.97 12.97
N ALA A 11 -6.05 10.99 12.80
CA ALA A 11 -5.77 9.78 12.05
C ALA A 11 -5.40 10.08 10.58
N LEU A 12 -6.16 10.97 9.92
CA LEU A 12 -5.85 11.35 8.54
C LEU A 12 -4.51 12.09 8.41
N ALA A 13 -4.19 12.95 9.37
CA ALA A 13 -2.89 13.63 9.42
C ALA A 13 -1.73 12.63 9.60
N ILE A 14 -1.90 11.64 10.49
CA ILE A 14 -0.90 10.58 10.68
C ILE A 14 -0.71 9.77 9.40
N LEU A 15 -1.81 9.35 8.74
CA LEU A 15 -1.72 8.63 7.47
C LEU A 15 -0.98 9.45 6.41
N LEU A 16 -1.30 10.73 6.26
CA LEU A 16 -0.61 11.62 5.34
C LEU A 16 0.90 11.70 5.64
N VAL A 17 1.28 11.88 6.91
CA VAL A 17 2.68 11.92 7.32
C VAL A 17 3.38 10.60 6.97
N LEU A 18 2.78 9.46 7.30
CA LEU A 18 3.36 8.15 6.98
C LEU A 18 3.51 7.95 5.47
N THR A 19 2.51 8.34 4.67
CA THR A 19 2.57 8.29 3.20
C THR A 19 3.70 9.15 2.64
N LEU A 20 3.94 10.34 3.19
CA LEU A 20 5.03 11.22 2.76
C LEU A 20 6.41 10.71 3.19
N LEU A 21 6.48 9.92 4.28
CA LEU A 21 7.72 9.31 4.74
C LEU A 21 8.08 8.01 4.00
N THR A 22 7.19 7.42 3.20
CA THR A 22 7.47 6.16 2.48
C THR A 22 8.74 6.14 1.61
N PRO A 23 9.12 7.19 0.85
CA PRO A 23 10.35 7.16 0.07
C PRO A 23 11.62 7.06 0.91
N LEU A 24 11.60 7.48 2.19
CA LEU A 24 12.72 7.26 3.11
C LEU A 24 12.94 5.76 3.37
N PHE A 25 11.86 4.98 3.49
CA PHE A 25 11.97 3.53 3.68
C PHE A 25 12.47 2.84 2.40
N GLY A 26 12.00 3.27 1.22
CA GLY A 26 12.50 2.77 -0.06
C GLY A 26 13.99 3.06 -0.26
N TRP A 27 14.43 4.27 0.10
CA TRP A 27 15.86 4.61 0.09
C TRP A 27 16.66 3.80 1.13
N ALA A 28 16.17 3.70 2.36
CA ALA A 28 16.86 3.00 3.45
C ALA A 28 17.05 1.51 3.14
N ALA A 29 16.05 0.87 2.53
CA ALA A 29 16.15 -0.52 2.06
C ALA A 29 17.30 -0.69 1.06
N GLY A 30 17.43 0.21 0.08
CA GLY A 30 18.55 0.21 -0.86
C GLY A 30 19.89 0.48 -0.17
N ALA A 31 19.94 1.39 0.81
CA ALA A 31 21.16 1.76 1.53
C ALA A 31 21.72 0.61 2.38
N VAL A 32 20.87 -0.27 2.90
CA VAL A 32 21.30 -1.45 3.68
C VAL A 32 21.46 -2.71 2.82
N GLY A 33 21.25 -2.63 1.51
CA GLY A 33 21.28 -3.79 0.62
C GLY A 33 20.21 -4.82 0.98
N TYR A 34 19.02 -4.37 1.38
CA TYR A 34 17.91 -5.26 1.68
C TYR A 34 17.57 -6.09 0.44
N ALA A 35 17.64 -7.41 0.59
CA ALA A 35 17.14 -8.38 -0.37
C ALA A 35 15.92 -9.06 0.24
N GLU A 36 14.84 -9.22 -0.54
CA GLU A 36 13.64 -9.86 -0.03
C GLU A 36 13.91 -11.31 0.40
N PRO A 37 13.41 -11.77 1.56
CA PRO A 37 13.61 -13.14 2.01
C PRO A 37 13.13 -14.19 1.01
N LEU A 38 12.06 -13.89 0.26
CA LEU A 38 11.53 -14.77 -0.77
C LEU A 38 12.46 -14.87 -1.98
N GLU A 39 13.07 -13.75 -2.40
CA GLU A 39 14.06 -13.73 -3.48
C GLU A 39 15.28 -14.60 -3.10
N ASN A 40 15.82 -14.40 -1.90
CA ASN A 40 16.96 -15.21 -1.41
C ASN A 40 16.61 -16.70 -1.32
N ALA A 41 15.39 -17.04 -0.91
CA ALA A 41 14.93 -18.42 -0.85
C ALA A 41 14.77 -19.02 -2.26
N ALA A 42 14.28 -18.23 -3.22
CA ALA A 42 14.16 -18.64 -4.61
C ALA A 42 15.54 -18.87 -5.24
N GLU A 43 16.51 -17.98 -5.01
CA GLU A 43 17.90 -18.18 -5.44
C GLU A 43 18.51 -19.44 -4.81
N ALA A 44 18.38 -19.61 -3.49
CA ALA A 44 18.96 -20.75 -2.77
C ALA A 44 18.37 -22.10 -3.20
N THR A 45 17.14 -22.12 -3.73
CA THR A 45 16.45 -23.34 -4.19
C THR A 45 16.53 -23.53 -5.70
N GLY A 46 17.16 -22.61 -6.45
CA GLY A 46 17.16 -22.60 -7.91
C GLY A 46 15.79 -22.29 -8.52
N ALA A 47 14.84 -21.79 -7.72
CA ALA A 47 13.49 -21.47 -8.13
C ALA A 47 13.34 -20.03 -8.66
N ALA A 48 14.39 -19.21 -8.65
CA ALA A 48 14.36 -17.83 -9.15
C ALA A 48 13.84 -17.75 -10.60
N ASP A 49 14.28 -18.67 -11.47
CA ASP A 49 13.84 -18.74 -12.87
C ASP A 49 12.47 -19.40 -13.06
N SER A 50 11.86 -19.94 -12.00
CA SER A 50 10.55 -20.59 -12.05
C SER A 50 9.38 -19.61 -11.86
N ALA A 51 9.67 -18.33 -11.58
CA ALA A 51 8.66 -17.30 -11.43
C ALA A 51 8.10 -16.91 -12.80
N GLU A 52 6.91 -17.41 -13.14
CA GLU A 52 6.13 -16.86 -14.25
C GLU A 52 5.40 -15.60 -13.76
N ALA A 53 5.68 -14.46 -14.38
CA ALA A 53 4.95 -13.23 -14.13
C ALA A 53 3.47 -13.43 -14.50
N VAL A 54 2.61 -13.63 -13.50
CA VAL A 54 1.16 -13.65 -13.70
C VAL A 54 0.76 -12.25 -14.11
N GLY A 55 0.49 -12.07 -15.42
CA GLY A 55 0.55 -10.79 -16.13
C GLY A 55 -0.45 -9.69 -15.76
N ILE A 56 -1.07 -9.71 -14.57
CA ILE A 56 -2.00 -8.67 -14.13
C ILE A 56 -1.68 -8.24 -12.70
N ALA A 57 -0.53 -7.58 -12.53
CA ALA A 57 -0.28 -6.75 -11.37
C ALA A 57 -0.46 -5.28 -11.79
N LEU A 58 -1.34 -4.54 -11.09
CA LEU A 58 -1.52 -3.10 -11.34
C LEU A 58 -0.23 -2.31 -11.04
N MET A 59 0.55 -2.78 -10.06
CA MET A 59 1.85 -2.27 -9.67
C MET A 59 2.75 -3.45 -9.27
N PRO A 60 3.37 -4.16 -10.24
CA PRO A 60 4.32 -5.22 -9.93
C PRO A 60 5.45 -4.65 -9.05
N ASP A 61 5.80 -5.35 -7.99
CA ASP A 61 6.83 -4.94 -7.02
C ASP A 61 6.64 -3.53 -6.45
N TYR A 62 5.39 -3.04 -6.40
CA TYR A 62 5.04 -1.66 -6.04
C TYR A 62 5.70 -0.60 -6.93
N ALA A 63 6.16 -0.99 -8.12
CA ALA A 63 6.79 -0.14 -9.10
C ALA A 63 5.75 0.55 -9.98
N VAL A 64 6.13 1.73 -10.48
CA VAL A 64 5.37 2.49 -11.46
C VAL A 64 6.27 2.71 -12.66
N ALA A 65 5.82 2.26 -13.84
CA ALA A 65 6.61 2.36 -15.06
C ALA A 65 7.02 3.82 -15.33
N GLY A 66 8.30 4.04 -15.60
CA GLY A 66 8.87 5.37 -15.85
C GLY A 66 9.18 6.18 -14.59
N LEU A 67 8.90 5.67 -13.38
CA LEU A 67 9.34 6.26 -12.12
C LEU A 67 10.48 5.45 -11.50
N GLY A 68 11.48 6.14 -10.95
CA GLY A 68 12.48 5.51 -10.10
C GLY A 68 11.90 5.06 -8.76
N THR A 69 12.69 4.35 -7.94
CA THR A 69 12.24 3.73 -6.69
C THR A 69 11.53 4.72 -5.76
N ALA A 70 12.15 5.85 -5.42
CA ALA A 70 11.57 6.82 -4.49
C ALA A 70 10.21 7.42 -4.95
N PRO A 71 10.08 8.01 -6.16
CA PRO A 71 8.78 8.51 -6.63
C PRO A 71 7.76 7.38 -6.84
N GLY A 72 8.20 6.19 -7.28
CA GLY A 72 7.33 5.02 -7.39
C GLY A 72 6.74 4.60 -6.04
N THR A 73 7.55 4.55 -4.98
CA THR A 73 7.10 4.23 -3.61
C THR A 73 6.09 5.23 -3.06
N VAL A 74 6.24 6.52 -3.35
CA VAL A 74 5.23 7.54 -2.96
C VAL A 74 3.90 7.26 -3.64
N VAL A 75 3.92 7.02 -4.96
CA VAL A 75 2.70 6.73 -5.72
C VAL A 75 2.04 5.44 -5.20
N ALA A 76 2.82 4.39 -4.97
CA ALA A 76 2.34 3.14 -4.36
C ALA A 76 1.62 3.39 -3.02
N ALA A 77 2.25 4.17 -2.15
CA ALA A 77 1.73 4.48 -0.82
C ALA A 77 0.43 5.28 -0.88
N VAL A 78 0.34 6.29 -1.77
CA VAL A 78 -0.87 7.09 -1.97
C VAL A 78 -2.01 6.20 -2.49
N VAL A 79 -1.75 5.41 -3.54
CA VAL A 79 -2.77 4.56 -4.17
C VAL A 79 -3.26 3.50 -3.18
N GLY A 80 -2.35 2.80 -2.50
CA GLY A 80 -2.71 1.80 -1.49
C GLY A 80 -3.51 2.40 -0.34
N THR A 81 -3.07 3.52 0.22
CA THR A 81 -3.78 4.20 1.32
C THR A 81 -5.18 4.63 0.89
N ALA A 82 -5.31 5.25 -0.29
CA ALA A 82 -6.60 5.69 -0.81
C ALA A 82 -7.53 4.50 -1.04
N LEU A 83 -7.03 3.43 -1.67
CA LEU A 83 -7.80 2.21 -1.93
C LEU A 83 -8.30 1.58 -0.63
N THR A 84 -7.44 1.45 0.38
CA THR A 84 -7.82 0.92 1.70
C THR A 84 -8.91 1.75 2.35
N LEU A 85 -8.77 3.09 2.37
CA LEU A 85 -9.77 3.98 2.95
C LEU A 85 -11.12 3.90 2.22
N VAL A 86 -11.09 3.84 0.89
CA VAL A 86 -12.31 3.69 0.07
C VAL A 86 -13.00 2.37 0.37
N VAL A 87 -12.26 1.25 0.35
CA VAL A 87 -12.83 -0.08 0.59
C VAL A 87 -13.36 -0.21 2.01
N ALA A 88 -12.57 0.14 3.02
CA ALA A 88 -13.00 0.07 4.41
C ALA A 88 -14.19 1.01 4.69
N GLY A 89 -14.17 2.22 4.13
CA GLY A 89 -15.28 3.16 4.22
C GLY A 89 -16.55 2.66 3.54
N ALA A 90 -16.42 2.03 2.37
CA ALA A 90 -17.54 1.43 1.65
C ALA A 90 -18.14 0.25 2.44
N ILE A 91 -17.30 -0.66 2.96
CA ILE A 91 -17.73 -1.76 3.81
C ILE A 91 -18.44 -1.23 5.06
N GLY A 92 -17.85 -0.28 5.77
CA GLY A 92 -18.46 0.33 6.96
C GLY A 92 -19.81 0.97 6.64
N ARG A 93 -19.95 1.61 5.47
CA ARG A 93 -21.23 2.17 5.02
C ARG A 93 -22.27 1.09 4.70
N LEU A 94 -21.88 0.02 4.03
CA LEU A 94 -22.78 -1.09 3.67
C LEU A 94 -23.22 -1.91 4.89
N LEU A 95 -22.36 -2.05 5.90
CA LEU A 95 -22.70 -2.72 7.15
C LEU A 95 -23.51 -1.81 8.09
N GLY A 96 -23.33 -0.50 8.00
CA GLY A 96 -24.05 0.50 8.81
C GLY A 96 -25.44 0.86 8.28
N THR A 97 -25.88 0.32 7.13
CA THR A 97 -27.26 0.44 6.68
C THR A 97 -28.12 -0.59 7.40
N GLU A 98 -28.84 -0.18 8.45
CA GLU A 98 -29.98 -0.96 8.94
C GLU A 98 -31.02 -1.01 7.81
N PRO A 99 -31.46 -2.21 7.35
CA PRO A 99 -32.63 -2.29 6.49
C PRO A 99 -33.81 -1.83 7.33
N ASN A 100 -34.55 -0.81 6.86
CA ASN A 100 -35.65 -0.16 7.56
C ASN A 100 -36.43 -1.15 8.43
N ALA A 101 -36.36 -0.96 9.75
CA ALA A 101 -37.32 -1.55 10.67
C ALA A 101 -38.66 -0.85 10.45
N GLU A 102 -39.42 -1.32 9.47
CA GLU A 102 -40.86 -1.12 9.33
C GLU A 102 -41.56 -2.48 9.37
#